data_AF-A0AAD9LK98-F1
#
_entry.id   AF-A0AAD9LK98-F1
#
_cell.length_a   1.000
_cell.length_b   1.000
_cell.length_c   1.000
_cell.angle_alpha   90.00
_cell.angle_beta   90.00
_cell.angle_gamma   90.00
#
_symmetry.space_group_name_H-M   'P 1'
#
loop_
_entity.id
_entity.type
_entity.pdbx_description
1 polymer ?
#
loop_
_entity_poly.entity_id
_entity_poly.type
_entity_poly.pdbx_seq_one_letter_code
_entity_poly.pdbx_strand_id
1 'polypeptide(L)'
;MASPIDLTGDSGVVKTILTEAKFDELPEQGHEVEVHYTGKLESGSVFDSSYNRDSTFKFILGAGNVIKGWDIGVASMKLGEKALFVIQPSYGYGEAGAGTTIPPNAVLHFEIELINFRPKPKDMREMSTDEKIQAASDAKEAGNTKFLKGNYRAAITLYEDGVRYLSARDEWPEEALKMSDKTKLQCHLNLANVFIKTEDYESAQKNATEALKMEPLNVKGLYRRALARVKLGCFEDAIVDLKELIKVDAKNADAVKLYQLAKAKLQEHNARAKKHYGSVFKSMTLYDDKKDMRVMNNLPRVYLDISIGEERHRLVIALFNDTVPKTVKNFQQLCNEKSEVNYKGNQFHRLIKGFMIQGGDVTNGDGTGGVSIYGDQFDDESFEDKHTERGLLSMANCGPNTNNSQFFITFVACPHLDGRHVVFGKVIEGLTVLDRLEAVETRESDFPKVPITIEGCGSL
;
A
#
# COMPACT_ATOMS: atom_id res chain seq x y z
N MET A 1 49.43 -15.42 -28.36
CA MET A 1 48.73 -14.17 -27.98
C MET A 1 48.29 -13.49 -29.25
N ALA A 2 47.07 -12.97 -29.30
CA ALA A 2 46.60 -12.19 -30.44
C ALA A 2 47.49 -10.95 -30.63
N SER A 3 47.60 -10.46 -31.87
CA SER A 3 48.34 -9.23 -32.16
C SER A 3 47.66 -8.03 -31.47
N PRO A 4 48.42 -7.08 -30.90
CA PRO A 4 47.86 -5.85 -30.37
C PRO A 4 47.09 -5.06 -31.44
N ILE A 5 45.96 -4.49 -31.06
CA ILE A 5 45.07 -3.69 -31.90
C ILE A 5 45.09 -2.27 -31.37
N ASP A 6 45.52 -1.31 -32.19
CA ASP A 6 45.44 0.12 -31.87
C ASP A 6 44.01 0.62 -32.14
N LEU A 7 43.29 0.98 -31.08
CA LEU A 7 41.90 1.41 -31.16
C LEU A 7 41.74 2.91 -31.46
N THR A 8 42.80 3.70 -31.27
CA THR A 8 42.75 5.17 -31.41
C THR A 8 43.59 5.67 -32.58
N GLY A 9 44.48 4.84 -33.13
CA GLY A 9 45.34 5.17 -34.27
C GLY A 9 46.59 5.97 -33.90
N ASP A 10 46.67 6.44 -32.65
CA ASP A 10 47.81 7.12 -32.04
C ASP A 10 48.45 6.27 -30.93
N SER A 11 48.06 4.99 -30.81
CA SER A 11 48.46 4.07 -29.76
C SER A 11 48.10 4.52 -28.33
N GLY A 12 47.13 5.43 -28.22
CA GLY A 12 46.55 5.90 -26.97
C GLY A 12 45.80 4.80 -26.21
N VAL A 13 45.06 3.94 -26.91
CA VAL A 13 44.39 2.77 -26.34
C VAL A 13 44.70 1.54 -27.19
N VAL A 14 45.50 0.62 -26.66
CA VAL A 14 45.90 -0.61 -27.35
C VAL A 14 45.25 -1.82 -26.67
N LYS A 15 44.55 -2.64 -27.45
CA LYS A 15 43.84 -3.84 -27.01
C LYS A 15 44.60 -5.10 -27.41
N THR A 16 44.72 -6.06 -26.50
CA THR A 16 45.21 -7.41 -26.78
C THR A 16 44.19 -8.43 -26.25
N ILE A 17 43.65 -9.27 -27.12
CA ILE A 17 42.68 -10.30 -26.73
C ILE A 17 43.41 -11.41 -25.95
N LEU A 18 42.96 -11.66 -24.72
CA LEU A 18 43.46 -12.71 -23.83
C LEU A 18 42.60 -13.97 -23.92
N THR A 19 41.29 -13.81 -24.11
CA THR A 19 40.33 -14.88 -24.30
C THR A 19 39.30 -14.45 -25.33
N GLU A 20 39.13 -15.26 -26.36
CA GLU A 20 38.17 -15.01 -27.44
C GLU A 20 36.74 -14.91 -26.91
N ALA A 21 35.92 -14.15 -27.63
CA ALA A 21 34.53 -13.94 -27.28
C ALA A 21 33.72 -15.23 -27.35
N LYS A 22 32.67 -15.32 -26.53
CA LYS A 22 31.73 -16.45 -26.57
C LYS A 22 30.64 -16.23 -27.61
N PHE A 23 30.30 -14.97 -27.89
CA PHE A 23 29.24 -14.58 -28.81
C PHE A 23 29.73 -13.43 -29.71
N ASP A 24 29.19 -13.35 -30.92
CA ASP A 24 29.54 -12.33 -31.92
C ASP A 24 28.66 -11.07 -31.77
N GLU A 25 28.58 -10.53 -30.56
CA GLU A 25 27.73 -9.39 -30.20
C GLU A 25 28.55 -8.29 -29.54
N LEU A 26 28.32 -7.03 -29.92
CA LEU A 26 29.00 -5.83 -29.39
C LEU A 26 28.02 -4.89 -28.70
N PRO A 27 28.43 -4.22 -27.61
CA PRO A 27 27.60 -3.19 -26.98
C PRO A 27 27.53 -1.92 -27.85
N GLU A 28 26.35 -1.30 -27.92
CA GLU A 28 26.15 -0.02 -28.59
C GLU A 28 26.35 1.16 -27.62
N GLN A 29 26.64 2.34 -28.16
CA GLN A 29 26.70 3.58 -27.38
C GLN A 29 25.38 3.79 -26.63
N GLY A 30 25.47 4.07 -25.32
CA GLY A 30 24.30 4.19 -24.44
C GLY A 30 23.81 2.88 -23.82
N HIS A 31 24.38 1.71 -24.16
CA HIS A 31 24.12 0.47 -23.42
C HIS A 31 24.67 0.55 -21.98
N GLU A 32 23.98 -0.09 -21.04
CA GLU A 32 24.57 -0.46 -19.76
C GLU A 32 25.41 -1.73 -19.96
N VAL A 33 26.72 -1.61 -19.71
CA VAL A 33 27.67 -2.72 -19.81
C VAL A 33 28.06 -3.20 -18.42
N GLU A 34 28.33 -4.50 -18.30
CA GLU A 34 28.74 -5.18 -17.08
C GLU A 34 30.07 -5.89 -17.31
N VAL A 35 31.07 -5.56 -16.49
CA VAL A 35 32.44 -6.05 -16.66
C VAL A 35 33.04 -6.58 -15.37
N HIS A 36 33.94 -7.56 -15.51
CA HIS A 36 34.98 -7.82 -14.50
C HIS A 36 36.29 -7.19 -14.95
N TYR A 37 37.09 -6.67 -14.01
CA TYR A 37 38.37 -6.05 -14.35
C TYR A 37 39.43 -6.17 -13.27
N THR A 38 40.69 -6.03 -13.68
CA THR A 38 41.84 -5.78 -12.80
C THR A 38 42.72 -4.70 -13.43
N GLY A 39 42.93 -3.59 -12.72
CA GLY A 39 43.78 -2.48 -13.10
C GLY A 39 45.15 -2.57 -12.45
N LYS A 40 46.20 -2.45 -13.26
CA LYS A 40 47.61 -2.52 -12.88
C LYS A 40 48.38 -1.32 -13.44
N LEU A 41 49.40 -0.87 -12.71
CA LEU A 41 50.42 0.03 -13.23
C LEU A 41 51.44 -0.75 -14.08
N GLU A 42 52.27 -0.06 -14.87
CA GLU A 42 53.38 -0.70 -15.62
C GLU A 42 54.33 -1.52 -14.74
N SER A 43 54.49 -1.13 -13.47
CA SER A 43 55.27 -1.88 -12.48
C SER A 43 54.66 -3.25 -12.13
N GLY A 44 53.45 -3.55 -12.60
CA GLY A 44 52.68 -4.75 -12.26
C GLY A 44 51.84 -4.60 -10.99
N SER A 45 51.95 -3.48 -10.27
CA SER A 45 51.20 -3.23 -9.05
C SER A 45 49.71 -3.09 -9.35
N VAL A 46 48.88 -3.95 -8.75
CA VAL A 46 47.41 -3.87 -8.85
C VAL A 46 46.93 -2.71 -7.99
N PHE A 47 46.22 -1.76 -8.59
CA PHE A 47 45.62 -0.64 -7.86
C PHE A 47 44.12 -0.83 -7.61
N ASP A 48 43.44 -1.59 -8.46
CA ASP A 48 42.02 -1.91 -8.28
C ASP A 48 41.64 -3.21 -9.00
N SER A 49 40.66 -3.94 -8.46
CA SER A 49 40.12 -5.15 -9.08
C SER A 49 38.70 -5.39 -8.61
N SER A 50 37.79 -5.69 -9.55
CA SER A 50 36.40 -6.02 -9.19
C SER A 50 36.28 -7.38 -8.50
N TYR A 51 37.25 -8.28 -8.68
CA TYR A 51 37.31 -9.57 -7.99
C TYR A 51 37.51 -9.43 -6.48
N ASN A 52 38.13 -8.35 -6.00
CA ASN A 52 38.28 -8.09 -4.57
C ASN A 52 36.95 -7.74 -3.88
N ARG A 53 35.91 -7.40 -4.67
CA ARG A 53 34.59 -6.99 -4.19
C ARG A 53 33.50 -8.04 -4.43
N ASP A 54 33.86 -9.20 -5.01
CA ASP A 54 32.93 -10.26 -5.41
C ASP A 54 31.72 -9.76 -6.23
N SER A 55 31.90 -8.68 -6.99
CA SER A 55 30.84 -8.07 -7.79
C SER A 55 31.39 -7.49 -9.08
N THR A 56 30.61 -7.57 -10.16
CA THR A 56 30.87 -6.89 -11.43
C THR A 56 30.74 -5.37 -11.29
N PHE A 57 31.32 -4.64 -12.24
CA PHE A 57 31.17 -3.19 -12.34
C PHE A 57 30.28 -2.85 -13.53
N LYS A 58 29.36 -1.90 -13.34
CA LYS A 58 28.37 -1.49 -14.35
C LYS A 58 28.51 -0.02 -14.67
N PHE A 59 28.46 0.33 -15.95
CA PHE A 59 28.45 1.72 -16.40
C PHE A 59 27.70 1.85 -17.73
N ILE A 60 27.36 3.09 -18.09
CA ILE A 60 26.73 3.40 -19.37
C ILE A 60 27.83 3.73 -20.39
N LEU A 61 27.92 2.93 -21.45
CA LEU A 61 28.95 3.06 -22.47
C LEU A 61 28.82 4.40 -23.20
N GLY A 62 29.90 5.17 -23.24
CA GLY A 62 29.96 6.48 -23.91
C GLY A 62 29.36 7.64 -23.12
N ALA A 63 28.89 7.41 -21.89
CA ALA A 63 28.37 8.48 -21.05
C ALA A 63 29.48 9.32 -20.39
N GLY A 64 30.76 8.92 -20.51
CA GLY A 64 31.87 9.61 -19.86
C GLY A 64 31.93 9.41 -18.34
N ASN A 65 31.26 8.37 -17.83
CA ASN A 65 31.27 8.00 -16.41
C ASN A 65 32.55 7.27 -15.98
N VAL A 66 33.38 6.87 -16.93
CA VAL A 66 34.66 6.17 -16.76
C VAL A 66 35.75 6.89 -17.54
N ILE A 67 37.01 6.47 -17.39
CA ILE A 67 38.11 7.02 -18.20
C ILE A 67 37.87 6.78 -19.69
N LYS A 68 38.33 7.70 -20.55
CA LYS A 68 38.11 7.63 -22.01
C LYS A 68 38.55 6.31 -22.61
N GLY A 69 39.66 5.76 -22.13
CA GLY A 69 40.19 4.48 -22.59
C GLY A 69 39.27 3.29 -22.30
N TRP A 70 38.43 3.36 -21.26
CA TRP A 70 37.40 2.35 -21.01
C TRP A 70 36.23 2.48 -21.96
N ASP A 71 35.72 3.68 -22.22
CA ASP A 71 34.62 3.89 -23.17
C ASP A 71 35.02 3.41 -24.58
N ILE A 72 36.26 3.69 -25.01
CA ILE A 72 36.80 3.22 -26.30
C ILE A 72 37.07 1.71 -26.27
N GLY A 73 37.75 1.24 -25.21
CA GLY A 73 38.16 -0.15 -25.08
C GLY A 73 36.99 -1.12 -25.02
N VAL A 74 36.02 -0.87 -24.14
CA VAL A 74 34.86 -1.75 -23.92
C VAL A 74 33.90 -1.73 -25.11
N ALA A 75 33.75 -0.61 -25.83
CA ALA A 75 32.98 -0.56 -27.08
C ALA A 75 33.54 -1.49 -28.18
N SER A 76 34.83 -1.83 -28.12
CA SER A 76 35.46 -2.76 -29.07
C SER A 76 35.35 -4.24 -28.67
N MET A 77 34.82 -4.54 -27.48
CA MET A 77 34.76 -5.90 -26.94
C MET A 77 33.50 -6.63 -27.40
N LYS A 78 33.65 -7.92 -27.67
CA LYS A 78 32.52 -8.83 -27.89
C LYS A 78 32.10 -9.53 -26.59
N LEU A 79 30.84 -9.95 -26.51
CA LEU A 79 30.29 -10.58 -25.30
C LEU A 79 31.07 -11.85 -24.90
N GLY A 80 31.52 -11.89 -23.65
CA GLY A 80 32.34 -12.96 -23.08
C GLY A 80 33.83 -12.88 -23.41
N GLU A 81 34.28 -11.86 -24.13
CA GLU A 81 35.69 -11.62 -24.41
C GLU A 81 36.43 -11.13 -23.16
N LYS A 82 37.69 -11.57 -23.00
CA LYS A 82 38.63 -11.00 -22.03
C LYS A 82 39.81 -10.39 -22.77
N ALA A 83 40.11 -9.13 -22.50
CA ALA A 83 41.20 -8.39 -23.16
C ALA A 83 42.04 -7.60 -22.16
N LEU A 84 43.30 -7.40 -22.53
CA LEU A 84 44.22 -6.45 -21.90
C LEU A 84 44.18 -5.14 -22.68
N PHE A 85 43.95 -4.03 -21.98
CA PHE A 85 44.04 -2.68 -22.50
C PHE A 85 45.25 -1.97 -21.90
N VAL A 86 46.11 -1.44 -22.76
CA VAL A 86 47.17 -0.49 -22.38
C VAL A 86 46.67 0.89 -22.74
N ILE A 87 46.47 1.73 -21.71
CA ILE A 87 45.84 3.04 -21.81
C ILE A 87 46.86 4.10 -21.45
N GLN A 88 47.17 4.97 -22.42
CA GLN A 88 48.06 6.11 -22.23
C GLN A 88 47.42 7.18 -21.35
N PRO A 89 48.22 8.05 -20.68
CA PRO A 89 47.70 8.98 -19.69
C PRO A 89 46.60 9.91 -20.21
N SER A 90 46.68 10.37 -21.46
CA SER A 90 45.68 11.23 -22.11
C SER A 90 44.29 10.59 -22.24
N TYR A 91 44.23 9.26 -22.22
CA TYR A 91 43.00 8.45 -22.23
C TYR A 91 42.66 7.87 -20.85
N GLY A 92 43.54 8.03 -19.87
CA GLY A 92 43.38 7.62 -18.47
C GLY A 92 43.12 8.82 -17.55
N TYR A 93 43.99 9.00 -16.55
CA TYR A 93 43.87 10.05 -15.52
C TYR A 93 44.79 11.27 -15.75
N GLY A 94 45.56 11.28 -16.85
CA GLY A 94 46.39 12.42 -17.25
C GLY A 94 47.43 12.86 -16.21
N GLU A 95 47.80 14.14 -16.28
CA GLU A 95 48.80 14.77 -15.40
C GLU A 95 48.38 14.82 -13.92
N ALA A 96 47.08 14.71 -13.64
CA ALA A 96 46.58 14.74 -12.26
C ALA A 96 46.78 13.41 -11.53
N GLY A 97 46.76 12.29 -12.26
CA GLY A 97 46.65 10.96 -11.64
C GLY A 97 45.29 10.77 -10.95
N ALA A 98 45.19 9.80 -10.05
CA ALA A 98 43.98 9.54 -9.28
C ALA A 98 44.28 9.10 -7.84
N GLY A 99 43.81 9.91 -6.88
CA GLY A 99 44.01 9.67 -5.46
C GLY A 99 45.49 9.54 -5.09
N THR A 100 45.82 8.62 -4.20
CA THR A 100 47.20 8.33 -3.78
C THR A 100 47.80 7.11 -4.51
N THR A 101 47.01 6.39 -5.29
CA THR A 101 47.38 5.09 -5.85
C THR A 101 47.83 5.18 -7.30
N ILE A 102 47.28 6.12 -8.08
CA ILE A 102 47.61 6.29 -9.50
C ILE A 102 48.41 7.59 -9.66
N PRO A 103 49.71 7.53 -9.99
CA PRO A 103 50.53 8.72 -10.12
C PRO A 103 50.16 9.55 -11.37
N PRO A 104 50.55 10.83 -11.39
CA PRO A 104 50.56 11.66 -12.60
C PRO A 104 51.17 10.95 -13.80
N ASN A 105 50.53 11.07 -14.96
CA ASN A 105 51.01 10.53 -16.23
C ASN A 105 51.25 9.02 -16.24
N ALA A 106 50.52 8.26 -15.42
CA ALA A 106 50.61 6.81 -15.40
C ALA A 106 50.00 6.16 -16.65
N VAL A 107 50.73 5.23 -17.26
CA VAL A 107 50.18 4.26 -18.21
C VAL A 107 49.48 3.16 -17.42
N LEU A 108 48.26 2.81 -17.85
CA LEU A 108 47.39 1.89 -17.12
C LEU A 108 47.20 0.60 -17.93
N HIS A 109 47.34 -0.54 -17.25
CA HIS A 109 47.09 -1.86 -17.80
C HIS A 109 45.81 -2.42 -17.19
N PHE A 110 44.75 -2.55 -17.98
CA PHE A 110 43.48 -3.11 -17.53
C PHE A 110 43.20 -4.44 -18.21
N GLU A 111 43.11 -5.50 -17.43
CA GLU A 111 42.50 -6.75 -17.89
C GLU A 111 41.00 -6.64 -17.65
N ILE A 112 40.19 -6.63 -18.71
CA ILE A 112 38.72 -6.49 -18.63
C ILE A 112 38.08 -7.70 -19.30
N GLU A 113 37.04 -8.23 -18.67
CA GLU A 113 36.15 -9.26 -19.21
C GLU A 113 34.74 -8.67 -19.36
N LEU A 114 34.18 -8.73 -20.57
CA LEU A 114 32.82 -8.26 -20.84
C LEU A 114 31.82 -9.37 -20.48
N ILE A 115 31.13 -9.20 -19.37
CA ILE A 115 30.23 -10.20 -18.80
C ILE A 115 28.85 -10.12 -19.44
N ASN A 116 28.33 -8.91 -19.61
CA ASN A 116 27.01 -8.67 -20.19
C ASN A 116 26.87 -7.23 -20.70
N PHE A 117 25.89 -6.99 -21.57
CA PHE A 117 25.40 -5.65 -21.85
C PHE A 117 23.92 -5.67 -22.20
N ARG A 118 23.27 -4.52 -22.04
CA ARG A 118 21.86 -4.32 -22.41
C ARG A 118 21.61 -2.85 -22.76
N PRO A 119 20.57 -2.53 -23.55
CA PRO A 119 20.08 -1.16 -23.64
C PRO A 119 19.90 -0.56 -22.24
N LYS A 120 20.38 0.67 -22.03
CA LYS A 120 20.14 1.38 -20.77
C LYS A 120 18.62 1.39 -20.52
N PRO A 121 18.16 0.96 -19.34
CA PRO A 121 16.74 1.06 -19.00
C PRO A 121 16.30 2.52 -19.18
N LYS A 122 15.37 2.78 -20.10
CA LYS A 122 14.79 4.12 -20.31
C LYS A 122 14.18 4.58 -18.99
N ASP A 123 14.35 5.86 -18.66
CA ASP A 123 13.58 6.45 -17.56
C ASP A 123 12.09 6.31 -17.90
N MET A 124 11.26 5.92 -16.95
CA MET A 124 9.81 5.76 -17.14
C MET A 124 9.17 7.02 -17.73
N ARG A 125 9.75 8.20 -17.52
CA ARG A 125 9.28 9.48 -18.08
C ARG A 125 9.51 9.60 -19.59
N GLU A 126 10.52 8.92 -20.12
CA GLU A 126 10.92 8.97 -21.53
C GLU A 126 10.28 7.85 -22.38
N MET A 127 9.61 6.90 -21.72
CA MET A 127 8.94 5.80 -22.41
C MET A 127 7.62 6.24 -23.05
N SER A 128 7.37 5.80 -24.28
CA SER A 128 6.07 5.96 -24.92
C SER A 128 4.99 5.13 -24.22
N THR A 129 3.72 5.40 -24.53
CA THR A 129 2.59 4.63 -24.00
C THR A 129 2.71 3.14 -24.33
N ASP A 130 3.03 2.79 -25.58
CA ASP A 130 3.17 1.41 -26.02
C ASP A 130 4.36 0.71 -25.35
N GLU A 131 5.48 1.43 -25.18
CA GLU A 131 6.65 0.90 -24.46
C GLU A 131 6.34 0.61 -23.00
N LYS A 132 5.55 1.45 -22.33
CA LYS A 132 5.11 1.23 -20.94
C LYS A 132 4.19 0.01 -20.84
N ILE A 133 3.26 -0.15 -21.79
CA ILE A 133 2.36 -1.32 -21.84
C ILE A 133 3.15 -2.60 -22.03
N GLN A 134 4.10 -2.61 -22.97
CA GLN A 134 4.94 -3.78 -23.22
C GLN A 134 5.83 -4.10 -22.01
N ALA A 135 6.52 -3.10 -21.44
CA ALA A 135 7.36 -3.30 -20.25
C ALA A 135 6.57 -3.83 -19.05
N ALA A 136 5.32 -3.36 -18.86
CA ALA A 136 4.45 -3.90 -17.83
C ALA A 136 4.08 -5.37 -18.07
N SER A 137 3.84 -5.77 -19.33
CA SER A 137 3.59 -7.15 -19.70
C SER A 137 4.81 -8.04 -19.46
N ASP A 138 5.99 -7.58 -19.88
CA ASP A 138 7.26 -8.31 -19.70
C ASP A 138 7.59 -8.49 -18.22
N ALA A 139 7.41 -7.43 -17.42
CA ALA A 139 7.61 -7.48 -15.97
C ALA A 139 6.65 -8.50 -15.31
N LYS A 140 5.38 -8.52 -15.72
CA LYS A 140 4.41 -9.52 -15.26
C LYS A 140 4.84 -10.96 -15.62
N GLU A 141 5.30 -11.20 -16.84
CA GLU A 141 5.73 -12.53 -17.28
C GLU A 141 7.02 -13.00 -16.57
N ALA A 142 7.98 -12.09 -16.40
CA ALA A 142 9.17 -12.33 -15.60
C ALA A 142 8.79 -12.63 -14.14
N GLY A 143 7.85 -11.87 -13.58
CA GLY A 143 7.30 -12.09 -12.24
C GLY A 143 6.68 -13.48 -12.09
N ASN A 144 5.88 -13.93 -13.07
CA ASN A 144 5.31 -15.28 -13.10
C ASN A 144 6.40 -16.36 -13.09
N THR A 145 7.47 -16.15 -13.85
CA THR A 145 8.61 -17.07 -13.89
C THR A 145 9.31 -17.14 -12.53
N LYS A 146 9.50 -16.01 -11.84
CA LYS A 146 10.09 -15.99 -10.49
C LYS A 146 9.16 -16.63 -9.45
N PHE A 147 7.86 -16.37 -9.55
CA PHE A 147 6.85 -16.95 -8.67
C PHE A 147 6.83 -18.47 -8.75
N LEU A 148 6.85 -19.04 -9.96
CA LEU A 148 6.90 -20.50 -10.17
C LEU A 148 8.17 -21.14 -9.61
N LYS A 149 9.28 -20.41 -9.59
CA LYS A 149 10.56 -20.85 -9.00
C LYS A 149 10.63 -20.66 -7.47
N GLY A 150 9.55 -20.19 -6.84
CA GLY A 150 9.52 -19.90 -5.39
C GLY A 150 10.29 -18.65 -4.97
N ASN A 151 10.82 -17.86 -5.92
CA ASN A 151 11.51 -16.61 -5.62
C ASN A 151 10.49 -15.48 -5.48
N TYR A 152 9.79 -15.46 -4.35
CA TYR A 152 8.68 -14.54 -4.10
C TYR A 152 9.12 -13.08 -4.00
N ARG A 153 10.29 -12.81 -3.40
CA ARG A 153 10.83 -11.45 -3.31
C ARG A 153 11.06 -10.84 -4.70
N ALA A 154 11.70 -11.56 -5.61
CA ALA A 154 11.92 -11.08 -6.97
C ALA A 154 10.59 -10.98 -7.76
N ALA A 155 9.65 -11.89 -7.51
CA ALA A 155 8.32 -11.82 -8.14
C ALA A 155 7.55 -10.57 -7.72
N ILE A 156 7.57 -10.20 -6.43
CA ILE A 156 6.94 -8.98 -5.90
C ILE A 156 7.47 -7.75 -6.64
N THR A 157 8.81 -7.55 -6.66
CA THR A 157 9.42 -6.40 -7.34
C THR A 157 9.00 -6.30 -8.80
N LEU A 158 8.98 -7.42 -9.53
CA LEU A 158 8.60 -7.43 -10.94
C LEU A 158 7.11 -7.11 -11.16
N TYR A 159 6.22 -7.59 -10.30
CA TYR A 159 4.81 -7.22 -10.41
C TYR A 159 4.55 -5.76 -10.00
N GLU A 160 5.26 -5.24 -8.99
CA GLU A 160 5.22 -3.82 -8.60
C GLU A 160 5.72 -2.92 -9.74
N ASP A 161 6.80 -3.32 -10.43
CA ASP A 161 7.27 -2.66 -11.64
C ASP A 161 6.19 -2.64 -12.72
N GLY A 162 5.52 -3.77 -12.94
CA GLY A 162 4.39 -3.86 -13.87
C GLY A 162 3.25 -2.90 -13.54
N VAL A 163 2.92 -2.71 -12.26
CA VAL A 163 1.92 -1.72 -11.82
C VAL A 163 2.45 -0.30 -12.01
N ARG A 164 3.72 -0.06 -11.67
CA ARG A 164 4.38 1.25 -11.73
C ARG A 164 4.43 1.80 -13.15
N TYR A 165 4.74 0.98 -14.15
CA TYR A 165 4.68 1.39 -15.56
C TYR A 165 3.28 1.86 -16.00
N LEU A 166 2.23 1.44 -15.28
CA LEU A 166 0.82 1.69 -15.59
C LEU A 166 0.13 2.63 -14.56
N SER A 167 0.90 3.36 -13.74
CA SER A 167 0.33 4.22 -12.69
C SER A 167 -0.04 5.63 -13.19
N ALA A 168 0.76 6.24 -14.06
CA ALA A 168 0.56 7.60 -14.59
C ALA A 168 -0.04 7.56 -16.01
N ARG A 169 -1.37 7.46 -16.08
CA ARG A 169 -2.10 7.17 -17.33
C ARG A 169 -3.31 8.06 -17.61
N ASP A 170 -3.45 9.18 -16.90
CA ASP A 170 -4.63 10.06 -17.00
C ASP A 170 -4.78 10.68 -18.40
N GLU A 171 -3.66 10.88 -19.10
CA GLU A 171 -3.62 11.45 -20.46
C GLU A 171 -3.53 10.40 -21.58
N TRP A 172 -3.67 9.10 -21.26
CA TRP A 172 -3.51 8.05 -22.27
C TRP A 172 -4.74 7.92 -23.17
N PRO A 173 -4.57 7.57 -24.46
CA PRO A 173 -5.69 7.21 -25.34
C PRO A 173 -6.55 6.09 -24.76
N GLU A 174 -7.85 6.10 -25.04
CA GLU A 174 -8.81 5.14 -24.49
C GLU A 174 -8.47 3.68 -24.86
N GLU A 175 -8.00 3.45 -26.09
CA GLU A 175 -7.55 2.15 -26.56
C GLU A 175 -6.35 1.64 -25.75
N ALA A 176 -5.40 2.51 -25.42
CA ALA A 176 -4.24 2.18 -24.60
C ALA A 176 -4.64 1.88 -23.15
N LEU A 177 -5.62 2.62 -22.60
CA LEU A 177 -6.19 2.33 -21.29
C LEU A 177 -6.80 0.92 -21.25
N LYS A 178 -7.65 0.58 -22.22
CA LYS A 178 -8.28 -0.75 -22.34
C LYS A 178 -7.25 -1.88 -22.48
N MET A 179 -6.22 -1.67 -23.30
CA MET A 179 -5.14 -2.66 -23.46
C MET A 179 -4.34 -2.86 -22.18
N SER A 180 -4.04 -1.77 -21.46
CA SER A 180 -3.24 -1.80 -20.24
C SER A 180 -4.00 -2.31 -19.00
N ASP A 181 -5.32 -2.12 -18.94
CA ASP A 181 -6.17 -2.51 -17.80
C ASP A 181 -6.04 -3.99 -17.46
N LYS A 182 -6.07 -4.85 -18.49
CA LYS A 182 -5.92 -6.29 -18.32
C LYS A 182 -4.59 -6.66 -17.66
N THR A 183 -3.50 -6.02 -18.08
CA THR A 183 -2.15 -6.25 -17.52
C THR A 183 -2.06 -5.75 -16.09
N LYS A 184 -2.54 -4.52 -15.81
CA LYS A 184 -2.54 -3.94 -14.47
C LYS A 184 -3.35 -4.76 -13.47
N LEU A 185 -4.54 -5.20 -13.86
CA LEU A 185 -5.38 -6.10 -13.08
C LEU A 185 -4.64 -7.41 -12.77
N GLN A 186 -4.01 -8.04 -13.77
CA GLN A 186 -3.24 -9.27 -13.58
C GLN A 186 -2.06 -9.08 -12.61
N CYS A 187 -1.35 -7.95 -12.68
CA CYS A 187 -0.28 -7.62 -11.74
C CYS A 187 -0.80 -7.51 -10.30
N HIS A 188 -1.89 -6.77 -10.05
CA HIS A 188 -2.49 -6.68 -8.71
C HIS A 188 -2.97 -8.03 -8.19
N LEU A 189 -3.62 -8.82 -9.04
CA LEU A 189 -4.04 -10.17 -8.69
C LEU A 189 -2.82 -11.04 -8.30
N ASN A 190 -1.75 -11.00 -9.08
CA ASN A 190 -0.53 -11.76 -8.80
C ASN A 190 0.20 -11.27 -7.54
N LEU A 191 0.25 -9.96 -7.31
CA LEU A 191 0.74 -9.35 -6.07
C LEU A 191 -0.03 -9.88 -4.86
N ALA A 192 -1.36 -9.85 -4.90
CA ALA A 192 -2.18 -10.39 -3.82
C ALA A 192 -1.87 -11.88 -3.56
N ASN A 193 -1.63 -12.66 -4.60
CA ASN A 193 -1.28 -14.08 -4.47
C ASN A 193 0.10 -14.29 -3.83
N VAL A 194 1.12 -13.55 -4.25
CA VAL A 194 2.47 -13.70 -3.70
C VAL A 194 2.54 -13.21 -2.26
N PHE A 195 1.83 -12.13 -1.92
CA PHE A 195 1.74 -11.66 -0.54
C PHE A 195 1.02 -12.64 0.38
N ILE A 196 -0.01 -13.36 -0.11
CA ILE A 196 -0.62 -14.48 0.63
C ILE A 196 0.41 -15.60 0.88
N LYS A 197 1.29 -15.88 -0.08
CA LYS A 197 2.35 -16.91 0.06
C LYS A 197 3.45 -16.49 1.03
N THR A 198 3.72 -15.20 1.15
CA THR A 198 4.69 -14.64 2.10
C THR A 198 4.06 -14.22 3.43
N GLU A 199 2.77 -14.53 3.64
CA GLU A 199 2.00 -14.20 4.85
C GLU A 199 1.87 -12.70 5.16
N ASP A 200 2.10 -11.83 4.17
CA ASP A 200 1.81 -10.40 4.27
C ASP A 200 0.36 -10.15 3.85
N TYR A 201 -0.55 -10.34 4.80
CA TYR A 201 -1.98 -10.28 4.52
C TYR A 201 -2.50 -8.85 4.30
N GLU A 202 -1.83 -7.83 4.84
CA GLU A 202 -2.20 -6.43 4.62
C GLU A 202 -1.95 -6.02 3.16
N SER A 203 -0.74 -6.28 2.66
CA SER A 203 -0.39 -6.03 1.26
C SER A 203 -1.24 -6.87 0.29
N ALA A 204 -1.60 -8.09 0.68
CA ALA A 204 -2.53 -8.92 -0.08
C ALA A 204 -3.93 -8.31 -0.18
N GLN A 205 -4.49 -7.84 0.94
CA GLN A 205 -5.80 -7.18 0.98
C GLN A 205 -5.80 -5.91 0.13
N LYS A 206 -4.76 -5.07 0.24
CA LYS A 206 -4.62 -3.84 -0.55
C LYS A 206 -4.62 -4.13 -2.05
N ASN A 207 -3.78 -5.04 -2.52
CA ASN A 207 -3.68 -5.37 -3.94
C ASN A 207 -4.95 -6.05 -4.49
N ALA A 208 -5.58 -6.93 -3.71
CA ALA A 208 -6.85 -7.51 -4.12
C ALA A 208 -7.96 -6.46 -4.20
N THR A 209 -7.92 -5.42 -3.35
CA THR A 209 -8.86 -4.29 -3.41
C THR A 209 -8.66 -3.45 -4.67
N GLU A 210 -7.41 -3.14 -5.04
CA GLU A 210 -7.12 -2.45 -6.31
C GLU A 210 -7.60 -3.25 -7.52
N ALA A 211 -7.39 -4.58 -7.53
CA ALA A 211 -7.92 -5.45 -8.58
C ALA A 211 -9.47 -5.39 -8.67
N LEU A 212 -10.16 -5.36 -7.53
CA LEU A 212 -11.63 -5.31 -7.49
C LEU A 212 -12.20 -3.93 -7.81
N LYS A 213 -11.43 -2.83 -7.68
CA LYS A 213 -11.85 -1.53 -8.24
C LYS A 213 -11.96 -1.59 -9.77
N MET A 214 -11.09 -2.38 -10.41
CA MET A 214 -11.09 -2.56 -11.86
C MET A 214 -12.12 -3.60 -12.32
N GLU A 215 -12.25 -4.71 -11.59
CA GLU A 215 -13.20 -5.79 -11.89
C GLU A 215 -13.90 -6.27 -10.60
N PRO A 216 -15.00 -5.64 -10.18
CA PRO A 216 -15.62 -5.86 -8.86
C PRO A 216 -16.06 -7.28 -8.52
N LEU A 217 -16.37 -8.09 -9.54
CA LEU A 217 -16.83 -9.47 -9.38
C LEU A 217 -15.73 -10.50 -9.74
N ASN A 218 -14.47 -10.08 -9.79
CA ASN A 218 -13.39 -10.98 -10.12
C ASN A 218 -13.22 -12.06 -9.03
N VAL A 219 -13.45 -13.33 -9.40
CA VAL A 219 -13.42 -14.48 -8.48
C VAL A 219 -12.09 -14.61 -7.75
N LYS A 220 -10.96 -14.38 -8.43
CA LYS A 220 -9.63 -14.45 -7.79
C LYS A 220 -9.40 -13.29 -6.82
N GLY A 221 -9.83 -12.09 -7.18
CA GLY A 221 -9.76 -10.90 -6.33
C GLY A 221 -10.55 -11.08 -5.04
N LEU A 222 -11.83 -11.46 -5.14
CA LEU A 222 -12.71 -11.69 -4.01
C LEU A 222 -12.16 -12.78 -3.09
N TYR A 223 -11.72 -13.91 -3.65
CA TYR A 223 -11.17 -15.01 -2.86
C TYR A 223 -9.91 -14.60 -2.09
N ARG A 224 -8.97 -13.93 -2.77
CA ARG A 224 -7.69 -13.52 -2.18
C ARG A 224 -7.89 -12.47 -1.10
N ARG A 225 -8.78 -11.48 -1.32
CA ARG A 225 -9.12 -10.47 -0.31
C ARG A 225 -9.80 -11.10 0.91
N ALA A 226 -10.76 -12.00 0.69
CA ALA A 226 -11.42 -12.72 1.76
C ALA A 226 -10.44 -13.55 2.59
N LEU A 227 -9.54 -14.29 1.94
CA LEU A 227 -8.52 -15.09 2.63
C LEU A 227 -7.61 -14.21 3.50
N ALA A 228 -7.14 -13.09 2.97
CA ALA A 228 -6.35 -12.13 3.73
C ALA A 228 -7.13 -11.58 4.94
N ARG A 229 -8.39 -11.18 4.76
CA ARG A 229 -9.26 -10.69 5.83
C ARG A 229 -9.51 -11.73 6.93
N VAL A 230 -9.72 -13.01 6.59
CA VAL A 230 -9.82 -14.10 7.57
C VAL A 230 -8.54 -14.24 8.39
N LYS A 231 -7.37 -14.05 7.76
CA LYS A 231 -6.07 -14.12 8.44
C LYS A 231 -5.81 -12.92 9.34
N LEU A 232 -6.30 -11.74 8.97
CA LEU A 232 -6.25 -10.51 9.75
C LEU A 232 -7.33 -10.44 10.86
N GLY A 233 -8.26 -11.39 10.89
CA GLY A 233 -9.34 -11.43 11.89
C GLY A 233 -10.58 -10.59 11.53
N CYS A 234 -10.63 -10.02 10.33
CA CYS A 234 -11.79 -9.29 9.80
C CYS A 234 -12.81 -10.27 9.20
N PHE A 235 -13.44 -11.08 10.05
CA PHE A 235 -14.27 -12.20 9.61
C PHE A 235 -15.55 -11.76 8.90
N GLU A 236 -16.15 -10.66 9.33
CA GLU A 236 -17.35 -10.06 8.76
C GLU A 236 -17.13 -9.63 7.32
N ASP A 237 -16.06 -8.85 7.08
CA ASP A 237 -15.70 -8.38 5.73
C ASP A 237 -15.35 -9.55 4.81
N ALA A 238 -14.66 -10.58 5.34
CA ALA A 238 -14.38 -11.79 4.58
C ALA A 238 -15.65 -12.53 4.18
N ILE A 239 -16.64 -12.60 5.06
CA ILE A 239 -17.94 -13.21 4.79
C ILE A 239 -18.68 -12.48 3.67
N VAL A 240 -18.60 -11.15 3.60
CA VAL A 240 -19.19 -10.35 2.52
C VAL A 240 -18.55 -10.73 1.17
N ASP A 241 -17.22 -10.69 1.08
CA ASP A 241 -16.50 -11.06 -0.14
C ASP A 241 -16.82 -12.49 -0.61
N LEU A 242 -16.90 -13.44 0.33
CA LEU A 242 -17.18 -14.84 0.02
C LEU A 242 -18.62 -15.07 -0.44
N LYS A 243 -19.58 -14.31 0.11
CA LYS A 243 -20.96 -14.35 -0.37
C LYS A 243 -21.04 -13.86 -1.81
N GLU A 244 -20.41 -12.75 -2.14
CA GLU A 244 -20.37 -12.24 -3.52
C GLU A 244 -19.68 -13.23 -4.45
N LEU A 245 -18.56 -13.83 -4.02
CA LEU A 245 -17.89 -14.86 -4.80
C LEU A 245 -18.81 -16.06 -5.06
N ILE A 246 -19.46 -16.61 -4.03
CA ILE A 246 -20.34 -17.78 -4.15
C ILE A 246 -21.57 -17.48 -5.01
N LYS A 247 -22.07 -16.23 -5.04
CA LYS A 247 -23.13 -15.82 -5.98
C LYS A 247 -22.67 -15.94 -7.43
N VAL A 248 -21.42 -15.55 -7.72
CA VAL A 248 -20.85 -15.57 -9.07
C VAL A 248 -20.39 -16.98 -9.48
N ASP A 249 -19.77 -17.72 -8.56
CA ASP A 249 -19.25 -19.07 -8.77
C ASP A 249 -19.66 -20.00 -7.61
N ALA A 250 -20.90 -20.47 -7.67
CA ALA A 250 -21.47 -21.35 -6.66
C ALA A 250 -20.76 -22.71 -6.54
N LYS A 251 -19.96 -23.11 -7.54
CA LYS A 251 -19.22 -24.38 -7.55
C LYS A 251 -17.83 -24.25 -6.92
N ASN A 252 -17.44 -23.07 -6.49
CA ASN A 252 -16.14 -22.83 -5.87
C ASN A 252 -16.04 -23.46 -4.48
N ALA A 253 -15.58 -24.71 -4.43
CA ALA A 253 -15.48 -25.48 -3.18
C ALA A 253 -14.57 -24.80 -2.14
N ASP A 254 -13.51 -24.11 -2.57
CA ASP A 254 -12.59 -23.43 -1.67
C ASP A 254 -13.23 -22.20 -1.02
N ALA A 255 -13.99 -21.41 -1.78
CA ALA A 255 -14.75 -20.28 -1.24
C ALA A 255 -15.82 -20.74 -0.24
N VAL A 256 -16.53 -21.83 -0.54
CA VAL A 256 -17.52 -22.40 0.39
C VAL A 256 -16.85 -22.86 1.68
N LYS A 257 -15.72 -23.56 1.61
CA LYS A 257 -14.95 -23.98 2.80
C LYS A 257 -14.47 -22.78 3.61
N LEU A 258 -13.90 -21.78 2.96
CA LEU A 258 -13.40 -20.58 3.61
C LEU A 258 -14.53 -19.78 4.25
N TYR A 259 -15.72 -19.75 3.65
CA TYR A 259 -16.92 -19.12 4.21
C TYR A 259 -17.39 -19.80 5.49
N GLN A 260 -17.44 -21.14 5.50
CA GLN A 260 -17.78 -21.89 6.71
C GLN A 260 -16.74 -21.68 7.82
N LEU A 261 -15.46 -21.65 7.46
CA LEU A 261 -14.37 -21.35 8.40
C LEU A 261 -14.52 -19.93 8.98
N ALA A 262 -14.75 -18.93 8.14
CA ALA A 262 -14.92 -17.54 8.57
C ALA A 262 -16.12 -17.39 9.52
N LYS A 263 -17.25 -18.05 9.20
CA LYS A 263 -18.43 -18.10 10.08
C LYS A 263 -18.14 -18.75 11.42
N ALA A 264 -17.46 -19.91 11.43
CA ALA A 264 -17.13 -20.61 12.67
C ALA A 264 -16.19 -19.76 13.54
N LYS A 265 -15.17 -19.13 12.94
CA LYS A 265 -14.27 -18.21 13.65
C LYS A 265 -14.98 -16.99 14.20
N LEU A 266 -15.91 -16.41 13.45
CA LEU A 266 -16.74 -15.30 13.91
C LEU A 266 -17.62 -15.70 15.11
N GLN A 267 -18.27 -16.86 15.03
CA GLN A 267 -19.05 -17.40 16.15
C GLN A 267 -18.18 -17.67 17.39
N GLU A 268 -16.99 -18.24 17.20
CA GLU A 268 -16.05 -18.47 18.28
C GLU A 268 -15.57 -17.15 18.90
N HIS A 269 -15.19 -16.18 18.06
CA HIS A 269 -14.80 -14.84 18.49
C HIS A 269 -15.92 -14.18 19.33
N ASN A 270 -17.16 -14.24 18.84
CA ASN A 270 -18.32 -13.69 19.55
C ASN A 270 -18.66 -14.47 20.83
N ALA A 271 -18.49 -15.79 20.83
CA ALA A 271 -18.71 -16.62 22.02
C ALA A 271 -17.63 -16.40 23.09
N ARG A 272 -16.36 -16.24 22.68
CA ARG A 272 -15.24 -15.85 23.56
C ARG A 272 -15.49 -14.47 24.15
N ALA A 273 -15.88 -13.50 23.33
CA ALA A 273 -16.30 -12.18 23.79
C ALA A 273 -17.43 -12.31 24.82
N LYS A 274 -18.51 -13.04 24.51
CA LYS A 274 -19.65 -13.25 25.43
C LYS A 274 -19.26 -13.92 26.75
N LYS A 275 -18.34 -14.91 26.74
CA LYS A 275 -17.83 -15.55 27.96
C LYS A 275 -16.94 -14.63 28.78
N HIS A 276 -16.04 -13.89 28.12
CA HIS A 276 -15.18 -12.91 28.77
C HIS A 276 -16.04 -11.83 29.43
N TYR A 277 -17.02 -11.27 28.73
CA TYR A 277 -17.98 -10.32 29.29
C TYR A 277 -18.87 -10.93 30.37
N GLY A 278 -19.36 -12.15 30.21
CA GLY A 278 -20.14 -12.83 31.25
C GLY A 278 -19.34 -13.07 32.54
N SER A 279 -18.02 -13.31 32.42
CA SER A 279 -17.11 -13.42 33.55
C SER A 279 -16.84 -12.05 34.17
N VAL A 280 -16.60 -11.02 33.37
CA VAL A 280 -16.39 -9.62 33.81
C VAL A 280 -17.64 -9.09 34.54
N PHE A 281 -18.83 -9.34 34.00
CA PHE A 281 -20.10 -8.94 34.62
C PHE A 281 -20.37 -9.68 35.95
N LYS A 282 -19.88 -10.92 36.07
CA LYS A 282 -20.01 -11.73 37.28
C LYS A 282 -18.95 -11.38 38.34
N SER A 283 -17.76 -10.94 37.92
CA SER A 283 -16.73 -10.40 38.81
C SER A 283 -16.99 -8.94 39.21
N MET A 284 -17.92 -8.25 38.56
CA MET A 284 -18.34 -6.89 38.90
C MET A 284 -19.33 -6.90 40.08
N THR A 285 -18.88 -7.45 41.20
CA THR A 285 -19.55 -7.36 42.50
C THR A 285 -19.12 -6.07 43.21
N LEU A 286 -19.91 -5.01 42.99
CA LEU A 286 -20.23 -3.89 43.88
C LEU A 286 -19.18 -3.04 44.63
N TYR A 287 -17.93 -3.42 44.88
CA TYR A 287 -16.94 -2.53 45.54
C TYR A 287 -15.49 -2.84 45.12
N ASP A 288 -14.70 -1.76 44.99
CA ASP A 288 -13.26 -1.64 44.65
C ASP A 288 -12.96 -1.68 43.14
N ASP A 289 -12.58 -0.60 42.44
CA ASP A 289 -11.73 0.53 42.82
C ASP A 289 -12.22 1.88 42.25
N LYS A 290 -12.14 2.94 43.06
CA LYS A 290 -12.20 4.33 42.60
C LYS A 290 -10.97 4.64 41.73
N LYS A 291 -11.10 4.46 40.42
CA LYS A 291 -10.46 5.34 39.45
C LYS A 291 -11.48 6.39 39.06
N ASP A 292 -11.06 7.65 39.00
CA ASP A 292 -11.90 8.85 38.84
C ASP A 292 -13.04 8.64 37.83
N MET A 293 -14.26 8.42 38.32
CA MET A 293 -15.43 8.33 37.43
C MET A 293 -15.62 9.69 36.76
N ARG A 294 -15.55 9.71 35.43
CA ARG A 294 -15.86 10.89 34.62
C ARG A 294 -17.26 11.40 35.00
N VAL A 295 -17.32 12.59 35.57
CA VAL A 295 -18.59 13.23 35.96
C VAL A 295 -19.25 13.78 34.71
N MET A 296 -20.17 13.00 34.13
CA MET A 296 -20.86 13.30 32.86
C MET A 296 -21.58 14.67 32.84
N ASN A 297 -21.88 15.24 34.00
CA ASN A 297 -22.50 16.57 34.11
C ASN A 297 -21.55 17.74 33.82
N ASN A 298 -20.23 17.54 33.94
CA ASN A 298 -19.24 18.59 33.70
C ASN A 298 -18.71 18.61 32.26
N LEU A 299 -19.13 17.64 31.46
CA LEU A 299 -18.70 17.49 30.08
C LEU A 299 -19.54 18.35 29.14
N PRO A 300 -18.95 18.84 28.04
CA PRO A 300 -19.73 19.48 26.99
C PRO A 300 -20.80 18.54 26.45
N ARG A 301 -21.97 19.08 26.16
CA ARG A 301 -23.12 18.32 25.65
C ARG A 301 -23.53 18.84 24.30
N VAL A 302 -23.99 17.92 23.48
CA VAL A 302 -24.62 18.22 22.20
C VAL A 302 -25.92 17.46 22.08
N TYR A 303 -26.84 18.00 21.29
CA TYR A 303 -28.05 17.29 20.90
C TYR A 303 -28.05 16.98 19.41
N LEU A 304 -28.69 15.88 19.05
CA LEU A 304 -29.06 15.52 17.68
C LEU A 304 -30.56 15.23 17.64
N ASP A 305 -31.30 16.00 16.86
CA ASP A 305 -32.69 15.73 16.52
C ASP A 305 -32.74 14.82 15.31
N ILE A 306 -33.15 13.58 15.51
CA ILE A 306 -33.15 12.52 14.50
C ILE A 306 -34.58 12.25 14.04
N SER A 307 -34.81 12.32 12.73
CA SER A 307 -36.04 11.84 12.11
C SER A 307 -35.90 10.36 11.70
N ILE A 308 -36.94 9.57 11.95
CA ILE A 308 -37.10 8.20 11.45
C ILE A 308 -38.42 8.18 10.69
N GLY A 309 -38.37 8.41 9.38
CA GLY A 309 -39.59 8.71 8.61
C GLY A 309 -40.23 10.02 9.10
N GLU A 310 -41.47 9.96 9.59
CA GLU A 310 -42.18 11.13 10.12
C GLU A 310 -41.96 11.37 11.63
N GLU A 311 -41.45 10.38 12.36
CA GLU A 311 -41.21 10.53 13.80
C GLU A 311 -39.93 11.32 14.06
N ARG A 312 -39.96 12.22 15.05
CA ARG A 312 -38.79 13.00 15.48
C ARG A 312 -38.43 12.65 16.91
N HIS A 313 -37.15 12.39 17.13
CA HIS A 313 -36.58 11.97 18.41
C HIS A 313 -35.32 12.80 18.71
N ARG A 314 -34.99 12.99 19.99
CA ARG A 314 -33.78 13.71 20.40
C ARG A 314 -32.81 12.78 21.13
N LEU A 315 -31.54 12.83 20.72
CA LEU A 315 -30.41 12.29 21.47
C LEU A 315 -29.66 13.44 22.14
N VAL A 316 -29.28 13.25 23.40
CA VAL A 316 -28.32 14.13 24.08
C VAL A 316 -27.07 13.33 24.38
N ILE A 317 -25.92 13.86 23.98
CA ILE A 317 -24.63 13.20 24.04
C ILE A 317 -23.68 14.04 24.88
N ALA A 318 -23.06 13.42 25.88
CA ALA A 318 -21.94 14.00 26.60
C ALA A 318 -20.63 13.66 25.88
N LEU A 319 -19.76 14.67 25.70
CA LEU A 319 -18.52 14.56 24.91
C LEU A 319 -17.29 14.53 25.81
N PHE A 320 -16.36 13.63 25.53
CA PHE A 320 -15.20 13.31 26.36
C PHE A 320 -14.02 14.27 26.11
N ASN A 321 -14.28 15.58 26.28
CA ASN A 321 -13.29 16.65 26.03
C ASN A 321 -12.06 16.56 26.95
N ASP A 322 -12.17 15.82 28.05
CA ASP A 322 -11.11 15.55 29.00
C ASP A 322 -10.06 14.57 28.47
N THR A 323 -10.43 13.63 27.59
CA THR A 323 -9.50 12.66 26.99
C THR A 323 -9.19 12.95 25.52
N VAL A 324 -10.15 13.50 24.77
CA VAL A 324 -10.04 13.69 23.31
C VAL A 324 -10.55 15.07 22.85
N PRO A 325 -9.90 16.16 23.28
CA PRO A 325 -10.38 17.53 23.06
C PRO A 325 -10.44 17.97 21.59
N LYS A 326 -9.54 17.50 20.71
CA LYS A 326 -9.60 17.86 19.27
C LYS A 326 -10.78 17.17 18.58
N THR A 327 -10.99 15.90 18.90
CA THR A 327 -12.10 15.09 18.37
C THR A 327 -13.43 15.69 18.79
N VAL A 328 -13.55 16.06 20.07
CA VAL A 328 -14.74 16.76 20.59
C VAL A 328 -14.94 18.12 19.91
N LYS A 329 -13.89 18.91 19.76
CA LYS A 329 -13.99 20.22 19.10
C LYS A 329 -14.44 20.10 17.65
N ASN A 330 -13.94 19.10 16.91
CA ASN A 330 -14.40 18.79 15.55
C ASN A 330 -15.90 18.48 15.52
N PHE A 331 -16.34 17.54 16.36
CA PHE A 331 -17.74 17.14 16.41
C PHE A 331 -18.68 18.29 16.80
N GLN A 332 -18.31 19.09 17.82
CA GLN A 332 -19.12 20.22 18.27
C GLN A 332 -19.29 21.30 17.20
N GLN A 333 -18.24 21.59 16.43
CA GLN A 333 -18.31 22.56 15.34
C GLN A 333 -19.17 22.06 14.18
N LEU A 334 -19.11 20.75 13.89
CA LEU A 334 -19.99 20.13 12.91
C LEU A 334 -21.45 20.02 13.41
N CYS A 335 -21.69 20.07 14.73
CA CYS A 335 -23.04 20.25 15.29
C CYS A 335 -23.54 21.70 15.20
N ASN A 336 -22.70 22.69 14.91
CA ASN A 336 -23.14 24.09 14.83
C ASN A 336 -23.83 24.36 13.49
N GLU A 337 -25.16 24.49 13.49
CA GLU A 337 -25.96 24.74 12.28
C GLU A 337 -25.64 26.06 11.56
N LYS A 338 -24.91 26.97 12.21
CA LYS A 338 -24.44 28.21 11.56
C LYS A 338 -23.17 28.02 10.73
N SER A 339 -22.50 26.87 10.88
CA SER A 339 -21.32 26.51 10.08
C SER A 339 -21.74 26.14 8.67
N GLU A 340 -20.91 26.48 7.68
CA GLU A 340 -21.14 26.13 6.27
C GLU A 340 -21.27 24.63 6.06
N VAL A 341 -20.42 23.86 6.76
CA VAL A 341 -20.49 22.39 6.83
C VAL A 341 -20.94 21.99 8.22
N ASN A 342 -22.05 21.26 8.32
CA ASN A 342 -22.61 20.80 9.58
C ASN A 342 -23.42 19.50 9.40
N TYR A 343 -23.86 18.89 10.50
CA TYR A 343 -24.60 17.62 10.49
C TYR A 343 -26.09 17.76 10.16
N LYS A 344 -26.65 18.98 10.12
CA LYS A 344 -28.07 19.17 9.78
C LYS A 344 -28.34 18.75 8.34
N GLY A 345 -29.37 17.95 8.15
CA GLY A 345 -29.72 17.33 6.87
C GLY A 345 -28.89 16.08 6.54
N ASN A 346 -27.90 15.72 7.36
CA ASN A 346 -27.10 14.53 7.11
C ASN A 346 -27.87 13.25 7.43
N GLN A 347 -27.71 12.22 6.60
CA GLN A 347 -28.36 10.93 6.78
C GLN A 347 -27.39 9.91 7.38
N PHE A 348 -27.94 8.98 8.17
CA PHE A 348 -27.21 7.78 8.56
C PHE A 348 -27.20 6.80 7.39
N HIS A 349 -26.03 6.56 6.83
CA HIS A 349 -25.84 5.75 5.61
C HIS A 349 -25.58 4.27 5.90
N ARG A 350 -25.38 3.88 7.16
CA ARG A 350 -25.15 2.48 7.53
C ARG A 350 -25.73 2.16 8.91
N LEU A 351 -26.46 1.06 9.00
CA LEU A 351 -27.10 0.59 10.23
C LEU A 351 -26.95 -0.92 10.32
N ILE A 352 -26.25 -1.41 11.35
CA ILE A 352 -26.07 -2.83 11.59
C ILE A 352 -26.69 -3.19 12.94
N LYS A 353 -27.78 -3.94 12.88
CA LYS A 353 -28.50 -4.43 14.06
C LYS A 353 -27.57 -5.26 14.96
N GLY A 354 -27.58 -4.98 16.26
CA GLY A 354 -26.71 -5.61 17.24
C GLY A 354 -25.26 -5.14 17.16
N PHE A 355 -24.97 -4.04 16.45
CA PHE A 355 -23.63 -3.50 16.33
C PHE A 355 -23.60 -1.97 16.47
N MET A 356 -23.92 -1.22 15.42
CA MET A 356 -23.81 0.25 15.41
C MET A 356 -24.63 0.89 14.29
N ILE A 357 -24.82 2.20 14.39
CA ILE A 357 -25.33 3.07 13.32
C ILE A 357 -24.29 4.15 13.00
N GLN A 358 -24.00 4.37 11.73
CA GLN A 358 -22.96 5.29 11.24
C GLN A 358 -23.57 6.39 10.38
N GLY A 359 -23.07 7.60 10.58
CA GLY A 359 -23.45 8.80 9.85
C GLY A 359 -22.28 9.79 9.80
N GLY A 360 -22.57 11.04 9.47
CA GLY A 360 -21.59 12.12 9.46
C GLY A 360 -20.81 12.25 8.15
N ASP A 361 -21.26 11.63 7.06
CA ASP A 361 -20.72 11.94 5.74
C ASP A 361 -21.34 13.24 5.20
N VAL A 362 -20.78 14.37 5.64
CA VAL A 362 -21.30 15.71 5.34
C VAL A 362 -21.04 16.18 3.91
N THR A 363 -20.35 15.39 3.08
CA THR A 363 -20.06 15.77 1.68
C THR A 363 -20.89 14.97 0.68
N ASN A 364 -20.95 13.64 0.82
CA ASN A 364 -21.59 12.76 -0.17
C ASN A 364 -22.87 12.10 0.38
N GLY A 365 -22.99 11.95 1.70
CA GLY A 365 -24.14 11.33 2.36
C GLY A 365 -24.29 9.81 2.14
N ASP A 366 -23.30 9.14 1.57
CA ASP A 366 -23.32 7.70 1.25
C ASP A 366 -22.23 6.89 1.98
N GLY A 367 -21.40 7.56 2.78
CA GLY A 367 -20.30 6.99 3.55
C GLY A 367 -18.95 7.06 2.87
N THR A 368 -18.85 7.59 1.65
CA THR A 368 -17.59 7.73 0.90
C THR A 368 -16.86 9.04 1.16
N GLY A 369 -17.52 9.99 1.84
CA GLY A 369 -17.02 11.34 2.04
C GLY A 369 -16.69 11.71 3.48
N GLY A 370 -16.83 13.00 3.78
CA GLY A 370 -16.57 13.60 5.08
C GLY A 370 -15.30 14.45 5.12
N VAL A 371 -15.34 15.49 5.95
CA VAL A 371 -14.25 16.46 6.17
C VAL A 371 -14.12 16.75 7.66
N SER A 372 -13.01 17.33 8.08
CA SER A 372 -12.85 17.83 9.44
C SER A 372 -12.72 19.35 9.46
N ILE A 373 -12.86 19.95 10.63
CA ILE A 373 -12.55 21.39 10.81
C ILE A 373 -11.05 21.70 10.68
N TYR A 374 -10.21 20.67 10.54
CA TYR A 374 -8.75 20.76 10.43
C TYR A 374 -8.25 20.49 9.01
N GLY A 375 -9.14 20.25 8.04
CA GLY A 375 -8.82 19.78 6.69
C GLY A 375 -9.51 18.45 6.38
N ASP A 376 -8.97 17.65 5.46
CA ASP A 376 -9.61 16.41 5.02
C ASP A 376 -9.72 15.37 6.14
N GLN A 377 -8.64 15.16 6.90
CA GLN A 377 -8.55 14.18 7.98
C GLN A 377 -7.69 14.71 9.16
N PHE A 378 -7.81 14.08 10.33
CA PHE A 378 -6.99 14.35 11.51
C PHE A 378 -6.61 13.08 12.28
N ASP A 379 -5.54 13.19 13.08
CA ASP A 379 -4.93 12.09 13.83
C ASP A 379 -5.85 11.51 14.93
N ASP A 380 -5.60 10.27 15.33
CA ASP A 380 -6.21 9.68 16.51
C ASP A 380 -5.66 10.35 17.79
N GLU A 381 -6.52 10.64 18.77
CA GLU A 381 -6.10 11.24 20.05
C GLU A 381 -5.79 10.19 21.13
N SER A 382 -6.81 9.66 21.80
CA SER A 382 -6.67 8.75 22.93
C SER A 382 -7.55 7.51 22.74
N PHE A 383 -7.03 6.36 23.17
CA PHE A 383 -7.75 5.07 23.21
C PHE A 383 -8.00 4.61 24.66
N GLU A 384 -7.98 5.54 25.63
CA GLU A 384 -8.29 5.23 27.03
C GLU A 384 -9.73 4.75 27.21
N ASP A 385 -10.67 5.42 26.55
CA ASP A 385 -12.07 5.04 26.50
C ASP A 385 -12.28 3.87 25.53
N LYS A 386 -12.97 2.83 26.01
CA LYS A 386 -13.21 1.58 25.28
C LYS A 386 -14.68 1.42 24.95
N HIS A 387 -14.99 0.61 23.94
CA HIS A 387 -16.35 0.34 23.47
C HIS A 387 -17.07 -0.67 24.38
N THR A 388 -17.25 -0.32 25.65
CA THR A 388 -17.70 -1.25 26.70
C THR A 388 -19.21 -1.38 26.84
N GLU A 389 -19.99 -0.50 26.22
CA GLU A 389 -21.44 -0.42 26.45
C GLU A 389 -22.20 0.18 25.25
N ARG A 390 -23.53 0.11 25.32
CA ARG A 390 -24.46 0.73 24.36
C ARG A 390 -24.42 2.25 24.48
N GLY A 391 -24.55 2.94 23.36
CA GLY A 391 -24.68 4.39 23.29
C GLY A 391 -23.35 5.13 23.34
N LEU A 392 -22.22 4.45 23.19
CA LEU A 392 -20.93 5.11 22.99
C LEU A 392 -20.83 5.66 21.57
N LEU A 393 -20.35 6.90 21.48
CA LEU A 393 -20.08 7.65 20.26
C LEU A 393 -18.58 7.54 19.94
N SER A 394 -18.25 7.13 18.71
CA SER A 394 -16.88 6.89 18.28
C SER A 394 -16.64 7.28 16.82
N MET A 395 -15.39 7.60 16.48
CA MET A 395 -14.99 7.99 15.13
C MET A 395 -15.07 6.83 14.15
N ALA A 396 -15.63 7.07 12.95
CA ALA A 396 -15.53 6.15 11.83
C ALA A 396 -14.35 6.58 10.95
N ASN A 397 -13.29 5.77 10.90
CA ASN A 397 -12.07 6.06 10.16
C ASN A 397 -11.70 4.91 9.21
N CYS A 398 -10.77 5.16 8.30
CA CYS A 398 -10.30 4.19 7.29
C CYS A 398 -8.95 3.54 7.67
N GLY A 399 -8.56 3.62 8.94
CA GLY A 399 -7.26 3.23 9.46
C GLY A 399 -6.70 4.26 10.45
N PRO A 400 -5.52 4.01 11.03
CA PRO A 400 -4.92 4.91 12.01
C PRO A 400 -4.76 6.33 11.46
N ASN A 401 -5.11 7.34 12.26
CA ASN A 401 -4.97 8.76 11.97
C ASN A 401 -5.76 9.25 10.74
N THR A 402 -6.94 8.67 10.49
CA THR A 402 -7.79 9.04 9.34
C THR A 402 -9.19 9.52 9.75
N ASN A 403 -9.30 10.17 10.92
CA ASN A 403 -10.58 10.69 11.42
C ASN A 403 -11.07 11.88 10.60
N ASN A 404 -12.38 11.98 10.38
CA ASN A 404 -13.00 13.13 9.69
C ASN A 404 -14.35 13.49 10.35
N SER A 405 -15.40 13.82 9.60
CA SER A 405 -16.75 14.07 10.14
C SER A 405 -17.55 12.81 10.46
N GLN A 406 -17.16 11.63 9.97
CA GLN A 406 -17.93 10.41 10.13
C GLN A 406 -17.79 9.83 11.54
N PHE A 407 -18.92 9.34 12.07
CA PHE A 407 -19.00 8.77 13.41
C PHE A 407 -19.99 7.60 13.43
N PHE A 408 -19.91 6.79 14.47
CA PHE A 408 -20.93 5.78 14.77
C PHE A 408 -21.35 5.80 16.23
N ILE A 409 -22.59 5.35 16.47
CA ILE A 409 -23.14 5.11 17.80
C ILE A 409 -23.34 3.60 17.96
N THR A 410 -22.80 3.06 19.04
CA THR A 410 -22.87 1.63 19.34
C THR A 410 -24.23 1.21 19.90
N PHE A 411 -24.73 0.07 19.44
CA PHE A 411 -25.92 -0.59 20.03
C PHE A 411 -25.54 -1.59 21.12
N VAL A 412 -24.30 -2.08 21.12
CA VAL A 412 -23.77 -3.04 22.10
C VAL A 412 -22.30 -2.74 22.39
N ALA A 413 -21.70 -3.42 23.37
CA ALA A 413 -20.26 -3.37 23.58
C ALA A 413 -19.50 -3.92 22.35
N CYS A 414 -18.50 -3.19 21.86
CA CYS A 414 -17.78 -3.46 20.61
C CYS A 414 -16.25 -3.46 20.81
N PRO A 415 -15.66 -4.32 21.66
CA PRO A 415 -14.23 -4.27 21.99
C PRO A 415 -13.30 -4.51 20.80
N HIS A 416 -13.80 -5.14 19.75
CA HIS A 416 -13.03 -5.35 18.52
C HIS A 416 -12.66 -4.01 17.86
N LEU A 417 -13.32 -2.91 18.22
CA LEU A 417 -13.01 -1.55 17.76
C LEU A 417 -11.99 -0.83 18.65
N ASP A 418 -11.66 -1.38 19.82
CA ASP A 418 -10.72 -0.76 20.77
C ASP A 418 -9.31 -0.68 20.17
N GLY A 419 -8.63 0.45 20.42
CA GLY A 419 -7.31 0.74 19.86
C GLY A 419 -7.29 1.04 18.36
N ARG A 420 -8.47 1.12 17.72
CA ARG A 420 -8.62 1.43 16.29
C ARG A 420 -9.54 2.62 16.03
N HIS A 421 -10.58 2.76 16.85
CA HIS A 421 -11.54 3.87 16.75
C HIS A 421 -11.57 4.65 18.06
N VAL A 422 -11.52 5.98 17.95
CA VAL A 422 -11.49 6.88 19.10
C VAL A 422 -12.91 7.05 19.65
N VAL A 423 -13.13 6.60 20.88
CA VAL A 423 -14.37 6.86 21.63
C VAL A 423 -14.32 8.29 22.18
N PHE A 424 -15.31 9.10 21.85
CA PHE A 424 -15.30 10.53 22.19
C PHE A 424 -16.61 11.05 22.81
N GLY A 425 -17.58 10.18 23.06
CA GLY A 425 -18.78 10.57 23.79
C GLY A 425 -19.70 9.42 24.16
N LYS A 426 -20.79 9.76 24.86
CA LYS A 426 -21.83 8.82 25.28
C LYS A 426 -23.21 9.48 25.25
N VAL A 427 -24.19 8.76 24.70
CA VAL A 427 -25.60 9.12 24.79
C VAL A 427 -26.04 9.05 26.25
N ILE A 428 -26.45 10.20 26.79
CA ILE A 428 -26.93 10.36 28.18
C ILE A 428 -28.45 10.50 28.26
N GLU A 429 -29.10 10.98 27.19
CA GLU A 429 -30.56 11.03 27.07
C GLU A 429 -30.97 10.54 25.67
N GLY A 430 -32.12 9.85 25.59
CA GLY A 430 -32.60 9.28 24.34
C GLY A 430 -32.08 7.87 24.04
N LEU A 431 -31.62 7.10 25.04
CA LEU A 431 -31.20 5.71 24.83
C LEU A 431 -32.28 4.82 24.20
N THR A 432 -33.56 5.08 24.48
CA THR A 432 -34.70 4.37 23.86
C THR A 432 -34.87 4.69 22.37
N VAL A 433 -34.32 5.81 21.89
CA VAL A 433 -34.27 6.14 20.47
C VAL A 433 -33.33 5.18 19.75
N LEU A 434 -32.25 4.73 20.41
CA LEU A 434 -31.36 3.72 19.84
C LEU A 434 -32.09 2.40 19.56
N ASP A 435 -33.06 2.01 20.40
CA ASP A 435 -33.89 0.81 20.17
C ASP A 435 -34.76 0.97 18.91
N ARG A 436 -35.28 2.18 18.68
CA ARG A 436 -36.06 2.50 17.47
C ARG A 436 -35.18 2.49 16.22
N LEU A 437 -34.02 3.13 16.31
CA LEU A 437 -33.03 3.14 15.22
C LEU A 437 -32.62 1.72 14.86
N GLU A 438 -32.25 0.90 15.84
CA GLU A 438 -31.83 -0.49 15.64
C GLU A 438 -32.93 -1.40 15.07
N ALA A 439 -34.20 -1.03 15.24
CA ALA A 439 -35.35 -1.75 14.69
C ALA A 439 -35.64 -1.42 13.23
N VAL A 440 -35.06 -0.36 12.67
CA VAL A 440 -35.26 0.02 11.26
C VAL A 440 -34.68 -1.06 10.35
N GLU A 441 -35.49 -1.52 9.39
CA GLU A 441 -35.04 -2.46 8.38
C GLU A 441 -34.01 -1.84 7.45
N THR A 442 -33.06 -2.63 7.01
CA THR A 442 -32.02 -2.21 6.07
C THR A 442 -32.18 -2.86 4.70
N ARG A 443 -31.60 -2.22 3.68
CA ARG A 443 -31.46 -2.74 2.32
C ARG A 443 -30.01 -3.16 2.08
N GLU A 444 -29.63 -3.35 0.82
CA GLU A 444 -28.26 -3.68 0.44
C GLU A 444 -27.24 -2.72 1.07
N SER A 445 -26.06 -3.24 1.41
CA SER A 445 -24.97 -2.51 2.08
C SER A 445 -25.34 -1.90 3.44
N ASP A 446 -26.30 -2.51 4.17
CA ASP A 446 -26.74 -2.08 5.50
C ASP A 446 -27.35 -0.66 5.54
N PHE A 447 -27.78 -0.14 4.40
CA PHE A 447 -28.41 1.19 4.31
C PHE A 447 -29.83 1.14 4.90
N PRO A 448 -30.28 2.11 5.72
CA PRO A 448 -31.65 2.14 6.22
C PRO A 448 -32.69 2.20 5.08
N LYS A 449 -33.76 1.39 5.15
CA LYS A 449 -34.86 1.45 4.16
C LYS A 449 -35.66 2.73 4.27
N VAL A 450 -35.86 3.20 5.49
CA VAL A 450 -36.48 4.50 5.77
C VAL A 450 -35.35 5.48 6.06
N PRO A 451 -35.35 6.69 5.46
CA PRO A 451 -34.34 7.69 5.75
C PRO A 451 -34.30 8.01 7.25
N ILE A 452 -33.09 7.98 7.80
CA ILE A 452 -32.80 8.43 9.17
C ILE A 452 -31.92 9.67 9.03
N THR A 453 -32.46 10.84 9.37
CA THR A 453 -31.81 12.13 9.09
C THR A 453 -31.60 12.92 10.39
N ILE A 454 -30.50 13.64 10.49
CA ILE A 454 -30.27 14.63 11.55
C ILE A 454 -30.97 15.93 11.13
N GLU A 455 -32.16 16.18 11.64
CA GLU A 455 -32.98 17.38 11.34
C GLU A 455 -32.47 18.64 12.06
N GLY A 456 -31.78 18.46 13.18
CA GLY A 456 -31.22 19.54 13.96
C GLY A 456 -30.09 19.06 14.86
N CYS A 457 -29.15 19.95 15.15
CA CYS A 457 -28.03 19.65 16.02
C CYS A 457 -27.49 20.91 16.70
N GLY A 458 -26.80 20.75 17.82
CA GLY A 458 -26.17 21.89 18.48
C GLY A 458 -25.53 21.54 19.81
N SER A 459 -24.76 22.48 20.35
CA SER A 459 -24.25 22.39 21.73
C SER A 459 -25.31 22.86 22.73
N LEU A 460 -25.30 22.27 23.92
CA LEU A 460 -26.21 22.59 25.04
C LEU A 460 -25.52 23.38 26.14
#